data_AF-A0A517RHF2-F1
#
_entry.id   AF-A0A517RHF2-F1
#
_cell.length_a   1.000
_cell.length_b   1.000
_cell.length_c   1.000
_cell.angle_alpha   90.00
_cell.angle_beta   90.00
_cell.angle_gamma   90.00
#
_symmetry.space_group_name_H-M   'P 1'
#
loop_
_entity.id
_entity.type
_entity.pdbx_description
1 polymer ?
#
loop_
_entity_poly.entity_id
_entity_poly.type
_entity_poly.pdbx_seq_one_letter_code
_entity_poly.pdbx_strand_id
1 'polypeptide(L)' 'MPFHLSENELIGGTVLILSLWGLIKDQWFLANTRKGQRLTEWFGPNRAIWVLRIIFLTGMVFGALLASGIIHPIEWE' A
#
# COMPACT_ATOMS: atom_id res chain seq x y z
N MET A 1 -17.28 -4.62 -26.08
CA MET A 1 -16.37 -5.45 -25.28
C MET A 1 -16.63 -5.10 -23.83
N PRO A 2 -17.34 -5.92 -23.04
CA PRO A 2 -17.51 -5.59 -21.63
C PRO A 2 -16.18 -5.90 -20.94
N PHE A 3 -15.51 -4.87 -20.44
CA PHE A 3 -14.36 -5.01 -19.57
C PHE A 3 -14.88 -5.60 -18.24
N HIS A 4 -14.97 -6.93 -18.15
CA HIS A 4 -15.08 -7.61 -16.87
C HIS A 4 -13.71 -7.53 -16.21
N LEU A 5 -13.41 -6.36 -15.62
CA LEU A 5 -12.30 -6.25 -14.68
C LEU A 5 -12.63 -7.20 -13.53
N SER A 6 -11.77 -8.19 -13.35
CA SER A 6 -11.90 -9.09 -12.21
C SER A 6 -11.81 -8.28 -10.92
N GLU A 7 -12.57 -8.69 -9.89
CA GLU A 7 -12.54 -8.01 -8.59
C GLU A 7 -11.09 -7.90 -8.05
N ASN A 8 -10.27 -8.88 -8.38
CA ASN A 8 -8.85 -8.96 -8.05
C ASN A 8 -8.01 -7.86 -8.72
N GLU A 9 -8.26 -7.57 -10.00
CA GLU A 9 -7.61 -6.46 -10.72
C GLU A 9 -8.00 -5.10 -10.14
N LEU A 10 -9.27 -4.94 -9.75
CA LEU A 10 -9.75 -3.71 -9.13
C LEU A 10 -9.16 -3.51 -7.73
N ILE A 11 -9.19 -4.54 -6.88
CA ILE A 11 -8.63 -4.50 -5.53
C ILE A 11 -7.11 -4.29 -5.61
N GLY A 12 -6.42 -5.11 -6.40
CA GLY A 12 -4.97 -5.04 -6.58
C GLY A 12 -4.53 -3.69 -7.13
N GLY A 13 -5.22 -3.18 -8.16
CA GLY A 13 -4.97 -1.85 -8.74
C GLY A 13 -5.20 -0.73 -7.73
N THR A 14 -6.28 -0.78 -6.94
CA THR A 14 -6.56 0.22 -5.90
C THR A 14 -5.50 0.20 -4.81
N VAL A 15 -5.10 -0.98 -4.34
CA VAL A 15 -4.02 -1.14 -3.34
C VAL A 15 -2.70 -0.60 -3.88
N LEU A 16 -2.37 -0.87 -5.15
CA LEU A 16 -1.15 -0.39 -5.78
C LEU A 16 -1.15 1.13 -5.87
N ILE A 17 -2.23 1.74 -6.37
CA ILE A 17 -2.37 3.20 -6.49
C ILE A 17 -2.31 3.89 -5.11
N LEU A 18 -3.03 3.36 -4.11
CA LEU A 18 -3.02 3.91 -2.76
C LEU A 18 -1.65 3.78 -2.10
N SER A 19 -0.95 2.67 -2.35
CA SER A 19 0.41 2.46 -1.84
C SER A 19 1.42 3.41 -2.50
N LEU A 20 1.29 3.64 -3.80
CA LEU A 20 2.10 4.60 -4.55
C LEU A 20 1.88 6.03 -4.03
N TRP A 21 0.62 6.41 -3.85
CA TRP A 21 0.24 7.71 -3.31
C TRP A 21 0.75 7.91 -1.89
N GLY A 22 0.66 6.86 -1.05
CA GLY A 22 1.21 6.84 0.30
C GLY A 22 2.73 7.03 0.33
N LEU A 23 3.45 6.46 -0.63
CA LEU A 23 4.90 6.64 -0.82
C LEU A 23 5.27 8.08 -1.19
N ILE A 24 4.50 8.72 -2.09
CA ILE A 24 4.73 10.12 -2.48
C ILE A 24 4.45 11.08 -1.32
N LYS A 25 3.49 10.72 -0.44
CA LYS A 25 3.06 11.54 0.69
C LYS A 25 3.61 11.06 2.03
N ASP A 26 4.66 10.24 2.05
CA ASP A 26 5.22 9.61 3.24
C ASP A 26 5.59 10.64 4.33
N GLN A 27 6.27 11.73 3.96
CA GLN A 27 6.62 12.82 4.86
C GLN A 27 5.40 13.57 5.38
N TRP A 28 4.41 13.80 4.53
CA TRP A 28 3.16 14.45 4.92
C TRP A 28 2.37 13.56 5.90
N PHE A 29 2.37 12.25 5.68
CA PHE A 29 1.71 11.29 6.56
C PHE A 29 2.33 11.28 7.96
N LEU A 30 3.67 11.30 8.04
CA LEU A 30 4.38 11.34 9.32
C LEU A 30 4.18 12.66 10.06
N ALA A 31 4.15 13.78 9.33
CA ALA A 31 3.97 15.11 9.93
C ALA A 31 2.52 15.39 10.36
N ASN A 32 1.54 14.95 9.56
CA ASN A 32 0.15 15.39 9.69
C ASN A 32 -0.79 14.35 10.32
N THR A 33 -0.33 13.13 10.59
CA THR A 33 -1.16 12.09 11.24
C THR A 33 -0.66 11.74 12.64
N ARG A 34 -1.59 11.59 13.59
CA ARG A 34 -1.28 11.14 14.96
C ARG A 34 -0.52 9.81 15.02
N LYS A 35 -0.82 8.90 14.10
CA LYS A 35 -0.13 7.59 13.99
C LYS A 35 1.29 7.76 13.45
N GLY A 36 1.48 8.61 12.44
CA GLY A 36 2.78 8.93 11.87
C GLY A 36 3.70 9.65 12.86
N GLN A 37 3.13 10.55 13.68
CA GLN A 37 3.85 11.21 14.78
C GLN A 37 4.27 10.20 15.86
N ARG A 38 3.37 9.31 16.30
CA ARG A 38 3.73 8.21 17.23
C ARG A 38 4.82 7.29 16.68
N LEU A 39 4.75 6.95 15.40
CA LEU A 39 5.78 6.14 14.75
C LEU A 39 7.13 6.86 14.72
N THR A 40 7.09 8.18 14.49
CA THR A 40 8.26 9.06 14.54
C THR A 40 8.84 9.16 15.95
N GLU A 41 8.01 9.22 16.98
CA GLU A 41 8.44 9.22 18.39
C GLU A 41 9.10 7.90 18.79
N TRP A 42 8.58 6.75 18.32
CA TRP A 42 9.10 5.44 18.68
C TRP A 42 10.40 5.07 17.95
N PHE A 43 10.49 5.34 16.65
CA PHE A 43 11.63 4.91 15.83
C PHE A 43 12.62 6.02 15.50
N GLY A 44 12.24 7.29 15.73
CA GLY A 44 12.96 8.46 15.27
C GLY A 44 12.59 8.84 13.82
N PRO A 45 12.73 10.13 13.46
CA PRO A 45 12.23 10.69 12.19
C PRO A 45 12.79 10.00 10.96
N ASN A 46 14.06 9.63 10.96
CA ASN A 46 14.70 9.02 9.79
C ASN A 46 14.31 7.54 9.60
N ARG A 47 14.16 6.78 10.70
CA ARG A 47 13.75 5.36 10.63
C ARG A 47 12.25 5.22 10.39
N ALA A 48 11.42 6.11 10.94
CA ALA A 48 9.98 6.10 10.72
C ALA A 48 9.60 6.24 9.23
N ILE A 49 10.31 7.09 8.49
CA ILE A 49 10.17 7.20 7.02
C ILE A 49 10.48 5.87 6.35
N TRP A 50 11.60 5.23 6.70
CA TRP A 50 11.99 3.95 6.13
C TRP A 50 10.98 2.83 6.43
N VAL A 51 10.49 2.76 7.66
CA VAL A 51 9.45 1.79 8.05
C VAL A 51 8.19 2.01 7.22
N LEU A 52 7.73 3.26 7.09
CA LEU A 52 6.55 3.58 6.32
C LEU A 52 6.73 3.27 4.82
N ARG A 53 7.90 3.56 4.26
CA ARG A 53 8.26 3.19 2.89
C ARG A 53 8.25 1.70 2.66
N ILE A 54 8.78 0.90 3.59
CA ILE A 54 8.77 -0.57 3.49
C ILE A 54 7.33 -1.09 3.48
N ILE A 55 6.45 -0.54 4.32
CA ILE A 55 5.03 -0.91 4.35
C ILE A 55 4.37 -0.61 2.99
N PHE A 56 4.57 0.59 2.45
CA PHE A 56 4.00 0.96 1.15
C PHE A 56 4.61 0.18 -0.02
N LEU A 57 5.92 -0.08 -0.01
CA LEU A 57 6.56 -0.94 -1.02
C LEU A 57 6.01 -2.36 -0.98
N THR A 58 5.79 -2.90 0.22
CA THR A 58 5.18 -4.22 0.39
C THR A 58 3.74 -4.20 -0.15
N GLY A 59 2.96 -3.17 0.17
CA GLY A 59 1.62 -2.95 -0.38
C GLY A 59 1.60 -2.84 -1.91
N MET A 60 2.57 -2.15 -2.51
CA MET A 60 2.75 -2.10 -3.97
C MET A 60 3.01 -3.47 -4.57
N VAL A 61 3.92 -4.25 -3.97
CA VAL A 61 4.25 -5.60 -4.45
C VAL A 61 3.01 -6.49 -4.38
N PHE A 62 2.30 -6.50 -3.25
CA PHE A 62 1.05 -7.28 -3.11
C PHE A 62 -0.04 -6.82 -4.07
N GLY A 63 -0.24 -5.51 -4.21
CA GLY A 63 -1.20 -4.94 -5.15
C GLY A 63 -0.89 -5.30 -6.59
N ALA A 64 0.39 -5.27 -6.99
CA ALA A 64 0.83 -5.68 -8.32
C ALA A 64 0.65 -7.18 -8.57
N LEU A 65 0.98 -8.02 -7.58
CA LEU A 65 0.79 -9.47 -7.68
C LEU A 65 -0.71 -9.86 -7.76
N LEU A 66 -1.58 -9.15 -7.04
CA LEU A 66 -3.04 -9.31 -7.16
C LEU A 66 -3.55 -8.83 -8.52
N ALA A 67 -3.13 -7.64 -8.96
CA ALA A 67 -3.57 -7.05 -10.22
C ALA A 67 -3.08 -7.81 -11.45
N SER A 68 -1.93 -8.49 -11.35
CA SER A 68 -1.41 -9.34 -12.43
C SER A 68 -2.05 -10.74 -12.46
N GLY A 69 -2.95 -11.07 -11.53
CA GLY A 69 -3.55 -12.39 -11.42
C GLY A 69 -2.56 -13.48 -11.00
N ILE A 70 -1.38 -13.11 -10.49
CA ILE A 70 -0.42 -14.10 -9.95
C ILE A 70 -0.93 -14.66 -8.62
N ILE A 71 -1.59 -13.81 -7.82
CA ILE A 71 -2.26 -14.22 -6.59
C ILE A 71 -3.75 -14.33 -6.85
N HIS A 72 -4.28 -15.55 -6.76
CA HIS A 72 -5.72 -15.77 -6.69
C HIS A 72 -6.14 -15.79 -5.22
N PRO A 73 -7.11 -14.96 -4.79
CA PRO A 73 -7.70 -15.11 -3.48
C PRO A 73 -8.35 -16.48 -3.38
N ILE A 74 -8.30 -17.06 -2.18
CA ILE A 74 -8.93 -18.36 -1.92
C ILE A 74 -10.44 -18.17 -2.06
N GLU A 75 -11.02 -18.73 -3.11
CA GLU A 75 -12.47 -18.84 -3.28
C GLU A 75 -12.93 -19.96 -2.35
N TRP A 76 -13.63 -19.60 -1.27
CA TRP A 76 -14.27 -20.57 -0.38
C TRP A 76 -15.67 -20.87 -0.93
N GLU A 77 -15.92 -22.13 -1.31
CA GLU A 77 -17.23 -22.67 -1.72
C GLU A 77 -18.22 -22.78 -0.54
#